data_AF-A0A507BF51-F1
#
_entry.id   AF-A0A507BF51-F1
#
_cell.length_a   1.000
_cell.length_b   1.000
_cell.length_c   1.000
_cell.angle_alpha   90.00
_cell.angle_beta   90.00
_cell.angle_gamma   90.00
#
_symmetry.space_group_name_H-M   'P 1'
#
loop_
_entity.id
_entity.type
_entity.pdbx_description
1 polymer ?
#
loop_
_entity_poly.entity_id
_entity_poly.type
_entity_poly.pdbx_seq_one_letter_code
_entity_poly.pdbx_strand_id
1 'polypeptide(L)'
;MTDSQPSSSAPNASKKPEIAYKLRDIKYHELPAMARVMSLAFWDDQLFGEMIHPGRGRYPNDSDLYWLRDARVNFWNRRYKFLAAVVQDPDAPGKEKVIGIAQWERLGTGAQKRDLARYDPSVPSVEISKLPNWDPSQDDRSVVRYTVTHTKKNHYRKPHETTHVKGNGPTRAALA
;
A
#
# COMPACT_ATOMS: atom_id res chain seq x y z
N MET A 1 -64.45 -17.72 -0.89
CA MET A 1 -63.34 -17.24 -0.04
C MET A 1 -62.08 -17.92 -0.57
N THR A 2 -61.36 -17.24 -1.46
CA THR A 2 -60.14 -17.73 -2.11
C THR A 2 -58.98 -16.90 -1.56
N ASP A 3 -58.19 -17.50 -0.67
CA ASP A 3 -57.00 -16.86 -0.12
C ASP A 3 -55.87 -16.88 -1.14
N SER A 4 -55.61 -15.71 -1.73
CA SER A 4 -54.42 -15.46 -2.56
C SER A 4 -53.21 -15.28 -1.64
N GLN A 5 -52.27 -16.22 -1.69
CA GLN A 5 -50.93 -16.05 -1.13
C GLN A 5 -50.14 -15.02 -1.94
N PRO A 6 -49.48 -14.03 -1.33
CA PRO A 6 -48.57 -13.14 -2.05
C PRO A 6 -47.24 -13.84 -2.31
N SER A 7 -46.88 -13.98 -3.59
CA SER A 7 -45.57 -14.44 -4.04
C SER A 7 -44.50 -13.40 -3.69
N SER A 8 -43.84 -13.59 -2.55
CA SER A 8 -42.64 -12.83 -2.17
C SER A 8 -41.42 -13.41 -2.90
N SER A 9 -41.17 -12.95 -4.13
CA SER A 9 -39.86 -13.14 -4.75
C SER A 9 -38.89 -12.14 -4.12
N ALA A 10 -38.05 -12.60 -3.21
CA ALA A 10 -36.96 -11.81 -2.65
C ALA A 10 -36.08 -11.24 -3.79
N PRO A 11 -35.65 -9.96 -3.71
CA PRO A 11 -34.75 -9.41 -4.71
C PRO A 11 -33.43 -10.18 -4.70
N ASN A 12 -33.06 -10.72 -5.87
CA ASN A 12 -31.81 -11.41 -6.13
C ASN A 12 -30.64 -10.62 -5.53
N ALA A 13 -30.02 -11.15 -4.48
CA ALA A 13 -28.82 -10.59 -3.90
C ALA A 13 -27.76 -10.53 -5.01
N SER A 14 -27.43 -9.31 -5.46
CA SER A 14 -26.45 -9.07 -6.51
C SER A 14 -25.14 -9.75 -6.13
N LYS A 15 -24.81 -10.87 -6.77
CA LYS A 15 -23.52 -11.56 -6.60
C LYS A 15 -22.43 -10.55 -6.90
N LYS A 16 -21.62 -10.22 -5.88
CA LYS A 16 -20.43 -9.38 -6.03
C LYS A 16 -19.61 -9.94 -7.19
N PRO A 17 -19.18 -9.13 -8.17
CA PRO A 17 -18.39 -9.64 -9.28
C PRO A 17 -17.11 -10.26 -8.70
N GLU A 18 -16.99 -11.56 -8.87
CA GLU A 18 -15.80 -12.31 -8.49
C GLU A 18 -14.74 -12.02 -9.55
N ILE A 19 -13.90 -11.02 -9.26
CA ILE A 19 -12.78 -10.67 -10.12
C ILE A 19 -11.78 -11.82 -9.99
N ALA A 20 -11.63 -12.63 -11.03
CA ALA A 20 -10.61 -13.65 -11.07
C ALA A 20 -9.22 -12.98 -11.06
N TYR A 21 -8.45 -13.21 -10.00
CA TYR A 21 -7.09 -12.72 -9.84
C TYR A 21 -6.11 -13.87 -9.64
N LYS A 22 -4.86 -13.66 -10.04
CA LYS A 22 -3.74 -14.59 -9.82
C LYS A 22 -2.77 -13.97 -8.84
N LEU A 23 -2.30 -14.77 -7.86
CA LEU A 23 -1.21 -14.40 -6.97
C LEU A 23 0.10 -14.95 -7.51
N ARG A 24 1.13 -14.10 -7.57
CA ARG A 24 2.49 -14.51 -7.95
C ARG A 24 3.54 -13.55 -7.41
N ASP A 25 4.81 -13.97 -7.45
CA ASP A 25 5.93 -13.07 -7.21
C ASP A 25 5.90 -11.88 -8.21
N ILE A 26 6.29 -10.72 -7.71
CA ILE A 26 6.42 -9.53 -8.54
C ILE A 26 7.69 -9.60 -9.40
N LYS A 27 7.61 -9.08 -10.63
CA LYS A 27 8.77 -8.94 -11.51
C LYS A 27 9.42 -7.57 -11.31
N TYR A 28 10.72 -7.46 -11.57
CA TYR A 28 11.46 -6.21 -11.36
C TYR A 28 10.90 -5.01 -12.16
N HIS A 29 10.43 -5.22 -13.38
CA HIS A 29 9.82 -4.14 -14.17
C HIS A 29 8.42 -3.71 -13.67
N GLU A 30 7.81 -4.47 -12.76
CA GLU A 30 6.49 -4.18 -12.19
C GLU A 30 6.59 -3.35 -10.90
N LEU A 31 7.81 -3.06 -10.41
CA LEU A 31 8.00 -2.23 -9.21
C LEU A 31 7.37 -0.84 -9.31
N PRO A 32 7.35 -0.13 -10.45
CA PRO A 32 6.59 1.11 -10.59
C PRO A 32 5.09 0.91 -10.39
N ALA A 33 4.51 -0.18 -10.93
CA ALA A 33 3.10 -0.49 -10.74
C ALA A 33 2.79 -0.83 -9.27
N MET A 34 3.68 -1.58 -8.61
CA MET A 34 3.63 -1.85 -7.17
C MET A 34 3.58 -0.56 -6.36
N ALA A 35 4.52 0.35 -6.62
CA ALA A 35 4.65 1.60 -5.92
C ALA A 35 3.40 2.47 -6.07
N ARG A 36 2.82 2.48 -7.29
CA ARG A 36 1.56 3.18 -7.53
C ARG A 36 0.39 2.59 -6.74
N VAL A 37 0.28 1.26 -6.69
CA VAL A 37 -0.76 0.57 -5.90
C VAL A 37 -0.62 0.89 -4.41
N MET A 38 0.60 0.83 -3.88
CA MET A 38 0.88 1.15 -2.47
C MET A 38 0.56 2.62 -2.15
N SER A 39 1.00 3.55 -3.00
CA SER A 39 0.72 4.99 -2.87
C SER A 39 -0.78 5.29 -2.85
N LEU A 40 -1.56 4.65 -3.72
CA LEU A 40 -3.02 4.82 -3.76
C LEU A 40 -3.72 4.24 -2.53
N ALA A 41 -3.23 3.12 -2.00
CA ALA A 41 -3.87 2.46 -0.87
C ALA A 41 -3.59 3.14 0.46
N PHE A 42 -2.40 3.71 0.61
CA PHE A 42 -1.97 4.42 1.81
C PHE A 42 -2.12 5.94 1.66
N TRP A 43 -2.86 6.40 0.65
CA TRP A 43 -3.04 7.83 0.39
C TRP A 43 -3.67 8.56 1.57
N ASP A 44 -4.70 7.98 2.20
CA ASP A 44 -5.40 8.54 3.36
C ASP A 44 -5.00 7.87 4.69
N ASP A 45 -3.87 7.14 4.68
CA ASP A 45 -3.35 6.51 5.90
C ASP A 45 -2.71 7.55 6.82
N GLN A 46 -2.89 7.39 8.13
CA GLN A 46 -2.37 8.34 9.12
C GLN A 46 -0.83 8.38 9.13
N LEU A 47 -0.18 7.21 9.01
CA LEU A 47 1.27 7.13 9.05
C LEU A 47 1.86 7.53 7.69
N PHE A 48 1.45 6.86 6.61
CA PHE A 48 2.07 7.05 5.30
C PHE A 48 1.57 8.30 4.58
N GLY A 49 0.27 8.60 4.67
CA GLY A 49 -0.34 9.77 4.06
C GLY A 49 0.01 11.03 4.84
N GLU A 50 -0.49 11.15 6.05
CA GLU A 50 -0.43 12.40 6.82
C GLU A 50 0.95 12.65 7.45
N MET A 51 1.54 11.65 8.11
CA MET A 51 2.76 11.85 8.89
C MET A 51 4.03 11.82 8.04
N ILE A 52 4.19 10.82 7.17
CA ILE A 52 5.40 10.64 6.34
C ILE A 52 5.36 11.55 5.10
N HIS A 53 4.17 11.82 4.55
CA HIS A 53 4.00 12.62 3.33
C HIS A 53 3.01 13.79 3.48
N PRO A 54 3.25 14.74 4.41
CA PRO A 54 2.31 15.84 4.69
C PRO A 54 2.06 16.76 3.50
N GLY A 55 3.01 16.84 2.55
CA GLY A 55 2.93 17.68 1.35
C GLY A 55 2.37 16.99 0.10
N ARG A 56 1.92 15.73 0.18
CA ARG A 56 1.58 14.91 -1.01
C ARG A 56 0.52 15.51 -1.91
N GLY A 57 -0.42 16.31 -1.37
CA GLY A 57 -1.44 16.98 -2.15
C GLY A 57 -0.89 17.97 -3.19
N ARG A 58 0.33 18.50 -2.98
CA ARG A 58 0.99 19.41 -3.94
C ARG A 58 1.56 18.65 -5.15
N TYR A 59 2.02 17.42 -4.92
CA TYR A 59 2.65 16.57 -5.92
C TYR A 59 2.11 15.14 -5.83
N PRO A 60 0.87 14.89 -6.29
CA PRO A 60 0.18 13.62 -6.08
C PRO A 60 0.78 12.44 -6.86
N ASN A 61 1.63 12.73 -7.84
CA ASN A 61 2.33 11.71 -8.61
C ASN A 61 3.69 11.33 -8.00
N ASP A 62 4.18 12.05 -7.00
CA ASP A 62 5.51 11.81 -6.44
C ASP A 62 5.48 10.88 -5.22
N SER A 63 4.29 10.64 -4.64
CA SER A 63 4.15 9.77 -3.47
C SER A 63 4.50 8.30 -3.75
N ASP A 64 4.42 7.86 -5.02
CA ASP A 64 4.88 6.52 -5.38
C ASP A 64 6.42 6.39 -5.40
N LEU A 65 7.18 7.49 -5.54
CA LEU A 65 8.64 7.46 -5.55
C LEU A 65 9.22 6.95 -4.22
N TYR A 66 8.54 7.23 -3.11
CA TYR A 66 8.88 6.67 -1.80
C TYR A 66 8.84 5.14 -1.82
N TRP A 67 7.71 4.58 -2.26
CA TRP A 67 7.51 3.15 -2.36
C TRP A 67 8.42 2.52 -3.40
N LEU A 68 8.66 3.19 -4.53
CA LEU A 68 9.54 2.71 -5.59
C LEU A 68 11.00 2.62 -5.11
N ARG A 69 11.45 3.59 -4.31
CA ARG A 69 12.78 3.54 -3.68
C ARG A 69 12.91 2.33 -2.77
N ASP A 70 11.95 2.14 -1.85
CA ASP A 70 11.95 1.00 -0.92
C ASP A 70 11.92 -0.34 -1.69
N ALA A 71 11.06 -0.44 -2.70
CA ALA A 71 10.93 -1.61 -3.55
C ALA A 71 12.25 -2.00 -4.23
N ARG A 72 12.95 -1.02 -4.83
CA ARG A 72 14.19 -1.26 -5.57
C ARG A 72 15.32 -1.71 -4.66
N VAL A 73 15.43 -1.12 -3.48
CA VAL A 73 16.42 -1.52 -2.46
C VAL A 73 16.14 -2.94 -1.99
N ASN A 74 14.87 -3.24 -1.68
CA ASN A 74 14.50 -4.50 -1.05
C ASN A 74 14.23 -5.65 -2.04
N PHE A 75 14.12 -5.39 -3.34
CA PHE A 75 13.78 -6.44 -4.33
C PHE A 75 14.80 -7.58 -4.36
N TRP A 76 16.09 -7.24 -4.22
CA TRP A 76 17.17 -8.22 -4.21
C TRP A 76 17.42 -8.80 -2.83
N ASN A 77 16.87 -8.19 -1.78
CA ASN A 77 17.01 -8.68 -0.42
C ASN A 77 16.17 -9.95 -0.24
N ARG A 78 16.84 -11.09 -0.02
CA ARG A 78 16.18 -12.41 0.11
C ARG A 78 15.30 -12.54 1.37
N ARG A 79 15.38 -11.58 2.30
CA ARG A 79 14.46 -11.49 3.45
C ARG A 79 13.10 -10.93 3.06
N TYR A 80 13.04 -10.19 1.95
CA TYR A 80 11.83 -9.57 1.46
C TYR A 80 11.16 -10.44 0.41
N LYS A 81 9.84 -10.51 0.49
CA LYS A 81 8.99 -11.11 -0.53
C LYS A 81 7.87 -10.17 -0.89
N PHE A 82 7.76 -9.91 -2.19
CA PHE A 82 6.71 -9.09 -2.78
C PHE A 82 5.81 -9.98 -3.63
N LEU A 83 4.56 -10.12 -3.21
CA LEU A 83 3.53 -10.85 -3.93
C LEU A 83 2.60 -9.84 -4.59
N ALA A 84 2.29 -10.07 -5.86
CA ALA A 84 1.34 -9.29 -6.64
C ALA A 84 0.06 -10.09 -6.87
N ALA A 85 -1.08 -9.45 -6.63
CA ALA A 85 -2.36 -9.84 -7.18
C ALA A 85 -2.52 -9.19 -8.56
N VAL A 86 -2.67 -10.01 -9.58
CA VAL A 86 -2.78 -9.57 -10.98
C VAL A 86 -4.10 -10.02 -11.61
N VAL A 87 -4.63 -9.19 -12.49
CA VAL A 87 -5.80 -9.48 -13.33
C VAL A 87 -5.42 -9.30 -14.79
N GLN A 88 -6.18 -9.90 -15.71
CA GLN A 88 -6.06 -9.58 -17.12
C GLN A 88 -6.49 -8.13 -17.35
N ASP A 89 -5.72 -7.39 -18.14
CA ASP A 89 -6.04 -6.02 -18.48
C ASP A 89 -7.23 -6.00 -19.45
N PRO A 90 -8.38 -5.40 -19.10
CA PRO A 90 -9.52 -5.31 -20.00
C PRO A 90 -9.20 -4.48 -21.25
N ASP A 91 -8.27 -3.53 -21.14
CA ASP A 91 -7.92 -2.61 -22.23
C ASP A 91 -6.77 -3.16 -23.11
N ALA A 92 -6.09 -4.22 -22.67
CA ALA A 92 -4.95 -4.81 -23.37
C ALA A 92 -4.94 -6.35 -23.22
N PRO A 93 -5.62 -7.10 -24.10
CA PRO A 93 -5.70 -8.55 -24.00
C PRO A 93 -4.30 -9.19 -24.01
N GLY A 94 -4.05 -10.08 -23.04
CA GLY A 94 -2.78 -10.77 -22.86
C GLY A 94 -1.77 -10.03 -21.96
N LYS A 95 -2.09 -8.82 -21.47
CA LYS A 95 -1.31 -8.14 -20.44
C LYS A 95 -1.93 -8.31 -19.07
N GLU A 96 -1.09 -8.57 -18.08
CA GLU A 96 -1.50 -8.61 -16.68
C GLU A 96 -1.34 -7.23 -16.05
N LYS A 97 -2.32 -6.83 -15.25
CA LYS A 97 -2.32 -5.60 -14.47
C LYS A 97 -2.24 -5.91 -12.98
N VAL A 98 -1.29 -5.28 -12.30
CA VAL A 98 -1.16 -5.37 -10.84
C VAL A 98 -2.28 -4.58 -10.18
N ILE A 99 -3.07 -5.25 -9.34
CA ILE A 99 -4.19 -4.66 -8.59
C ILE A 99 -4.00 -4.72 -7.08
N GLY A 100 -3.02 -5.46 -6.58
CA GLY A 100 -2.78 -5.60 -5.16
C GLY A 100 -1.38 -6.10 -4.89
N ILE A 101 -0.85 -5.75 -3.73
CA ILE A 101 0.51 -6.07 -3.30
C ILE A 101 0.48 -6.56 -1.86
N ALA A 102 1.25 -7.60 -1.58
CA ALA A 102 1.60 -7.99 -0.22
C ALA A 102 3.12 -7.98 -0.07
N GLN A 103 3.62 -7.28 0.96
CA GLN A 103 5.02 -7.24 1.33
C GLN A 103 5.22 -8.01 2.63
N TRP A 104 6.18 -8.94 2.58
CA TRP A 104 6.58 -9.76 3.71
C TRP A 104 8.06 -9.56 3.95
N GLU A 105 8.44 -9.56 5.22
CA GLU A 105 9.84 -9.56 5.64
C GLU A 105 10.04 -10.64 6.68
N ARG A 106 11.14 -11.39 6.55
CA ARG A 106 11.61 -12.28 7.62
C ARG A 106 12.51 -11.51 8.59
N LEU A 107 12.23 -11.64 9.88
CA LEU A 107 13.02 -11.08 10.97
C LEU A 107 13.82 -12.18 11.69
N GLY A 108 14.82 -11.76 12.47
CA GLY A 108 15.67 -12.65 13.27
C GLY A 108 16.82 -13.35 12.56
N THR A 109 17.45 -14.30 13.25
CA THR A 109 18.62 -15.08 12.85
C THR A 109 18.34 -15.95 11.63
N GLY A 110 17.13 -16.49 11.48
CA GLY A 110 16.74 -17.24 10.28
C GLY A 110 16.64 -16.36 9.03
N ALA A 111 16.47 -15.05 9.21
CA ALA A 111 16.57 -14.07 8.14
C ALA A 111 18.04 -13.71 7.83
N GLN A 112 18.92 -13.65 8.83
CA GLN A 112 20.36 -13.40 8.64
C GLN A 112 21.03 -14.46 7.77
N LYS A 113 20.61 -15.73 7.89
CA LYS A 113 21.07 -16.82 7.02
C LYS A 113 20.78 -16.59 5.52
N ARG A 114 19.90 -15.64 5.20
CA ARG A 114 19.51 -15.27 3.84
C ARG A 114 20.12 -13.95 3.39
N ASP A 115 20.89 -13.28 4.24
CA ASP A 115 21.59 -12.06 3.86
C ASP A 115 22.52 -12.36 2.67
N LEU A 116 22.57 -11.41 1.73
CA LEU A 116 23.56 -11.43 0.66
C LEU A 116 24.92 -11.11 1.30
N ALA A 117 25.61 -12.15 1.76
CA ALA A 117 26.88 -12.11 2.49
C ALA A 117 27.88 -11.04 2.00
N ARG A 118 28.73 -10.52 2.91
CA ARG A 118 29.96 -9.66 2.76
C ARG A 118 29.89 -8.41 1.86
N TYR A 119 29.23 -8.46 0.72
CA TYR A 119 29.29 -7.49 -0.37
C TYR A 119 28.00 -6.68 -0.55
N ASP A 120 26.95 -6.97 0.22
CA ASP A 120 25.76 -6.14 0.26
C ASP A 120 25.92 -5.06 1.35
N PRO A 121 26.08 -3.78 0.98
CA PRO A 121 26.24 -2.69 1.94
C PRO A 121 24.95 -2.38 2.72
N SER A 122 23.81 -2.97 2.33
CA SER A 122 22.51 -2.73 2.96
C SER A 122 22.24 -3.61 4.19
N VAL A 123 23.05 -4.65 4.43
CA VAL A 123 22.92 -5.53 5.61
C VAL A 123 23.93 -5.12 6.69
N PRO A 124 23.47 -4.58 7.83
CA PRO A 124 24.37 -4.31 8.94
C PRO A 124 24.92 -5.64 9.50
N SER A 125 26.21 -5.66 9.83
CA SER A 125 26.94 -6.85 10.32
C SER A 125 26.56 -7.28 11.75
N VAL A 126 25.38 -6.88 12.22
CA VAL A 126 24.94 -7.09 13.61
C VAL A 126 24.38 -8.50 13.73
N GLU A 127 25.04 -9.36 14.52
CA GLU A 127 24.47 -10.65 14.93
C GLU A 127 23.36 -10.42 15.96
N ILE A 128 22.11 -10.69 15.58
CA ILE A 128 20.94 -10.46 16.44
C ILE A 128 21.00 -11.31 17.72
N SER A 129 21.63 -12.48 17.65
CA SER A 129 21.85 -13.38 18.80
C SER A 129 22.70 -12.78 19.93
N LYS A 130 23.40 -11.67 19.69
CA LYS A 130 24.28 -11.00 20.67
C LYS A 130 23.64 -9.78 21.32
N LEU A 131 22.36 -9.48 21.06
CA LEU A 131 21.69 -8.30 21.63
C LEU A 131 21.30 -8.53 23.11
N PRO A 132 21.39 -7.50 23.98
CA PRO A 132 21.26 -7.67 25.44
C PRO A 132 19.91 -8.16 25.98
N ASN A 133 18.84 -8.19 25.17
CA ASN A 133 17.49 -8.59 25.56
C ASN A 133 16.86 -9.55 24.54
N TRP A 134 17.68 -10.42 23.95
CA TRP A 134 17.26 -11.30 22.89
C TRP A 134 16.49 -12.53 23.40
N ASP A 135 15.26 -12.73 22.90
CA ASP A 135 14.44 -13.90 23.18
C ASP A 135 14.43 -14.85 21.95
N PRO A 136 15.11 -16.01 22.02
CA PRO A 136 15.19 -16.95 20.90
C PRO A 136 13.84 -17.56 20.51
N SER A 137 12.81 -17.49 21.36
CA SER A 137 11.45 -17.96 21.03
C SER A 137 10.69 -17.03 20.06
N GLN A 138 11.18 -15.80 19.90
CA GLN A 138 10.59 -14.80 18.98
C GLN A 138 11.41 -14.59 17.71
N ASP A 139 12.47 -15.37 17.56
CA ASP A 139 13.53 -15.12 16.62
C ASP A 139 13.09 -15.23 15.16
N ASP A 140 12.63 -16.41 14.74
CA ASP A 140 12.47 -16.68 13.32
C ASP A 140 11.03 -16.48 12.82
N ARG A 141 10.58 -15.23 12.84
CA ARG A 141 9.22 -14.85 12.43
C ARG A 141 9.20 -14.17 11.06
N SER A 142 8.29 -14.62 10.19
CA SER A 142 7.89 -13.86 9.01
C SER A 142 6.77 -12.90 9.39
N VAL A 143 6.97 -11.61 9.10
CA VAL A 143 6.01 -10.56 9.41
C VAL A 143 5.41 -10.04 8.11
N VAL A 144 4.06 -9.96 8.05
CA VAL A 144 3.37 -9.16 7.04
C VAL A 144 3.67 -7.71 7.34
N ARG A 145 4.32 -7.02 6.42
CA ARG A 145 4.46 -5.57 6.53
C ARG A 145 3.19 -4.90 6.07
N TYR A 146 2.76 -5.20 4.84
CA TYR A 146 1.57 -4.61 4.24
C TYR A 146 0.85 -5.63 3.36
N THR A 147 -0.48 -5.59 3.34
CA THR A 147 -1.29 -6.29 2.34
C THR A 147 -2.36 -5.34 1.87
N VAL A 148 -2.40 -5.11 0.56
CA VAL A 148 -3.26 -4.14 -0.07
C VAL A 148 -3.88 -4.74 -1.32
N THR A 149 -5.18 -4.53 -1.49
CA THR A 149 -5.85 -4.72 -2.78
C THR A 149 -6.50 -3.40 -3.18
N HIS A 150 -6.06 -2.84 -4.29
CA HIS A 150 -6.66 -1.66 -4.88
C HIS A 150 -7.93 -2.08 -5.61
N THR A 151 -9.05 -2.01 -4.90
CA THR A 151 -10.37 -2.04 -5.54
C THR A 151 -10.77 -0.59 -5.82
N LYS A 152 -11.16 -0.28 -7.07
CA LYS A 152 -11.68 1.05 -7.43
C LYS A 152 -12.92 1.35 -6.57
N LYS A 153 -12.74 1.95 -5.41
CA LYS A 153 -13.75 2.81 -4.78
C LYS A 153 -13.22 4.22 -4.86
N ASN A 154 -13.65 4.91 -5.90
CA ASN A 154 -13.50 6.35 -6.05
C ASN A 154 -14.08 7.04 -4.82
N HIS A 155 -13.23 7.52 -3.92
CA HIS A 155 -13.48 8.74 -3.17
C HIS A 155 -12.31 9.69 -3.40
N TYR A 156 -12.13 10.07 -4.66
CA TYR A 156 -11.46 11.33 -4.97
C TYR A 156 -12.37 12.44 -4.46
N ARG A 157 -12.20 12.84 -3.19
CA ARG A 157 -12.85 14.04 -2.67
C ARG A 157 -12.27 15.19 -3.48
N LYS A 158 -13.09 15.82 -4.33
CA LYS A 158 -12.70 17.04 -5.04
C LYS A 158 -12.08 18.01 -4.02
N PRO A 159 -10.97 18.70 -4.33
CA PRO A 159 -10.50 19.77 -3.48
C PRO A 159 -11.65 20.77 -3.33
N HIS A 160 -12.02 21.05 -2.08
CA HIS A 160 -13.01 22.07 -1.78
C HIS A 160 -12.50 23.38 -2.37
N GLU A 161 -13.29 23.94 -3.27
CA GLU A 161 -13.12 25.30 -3.74
C GLU A 161 -13.12 26.18 -2.50
N THR A 162 -11.97 26.78 -2.19
CA THR A 162 -11.83 27.69 -1.04
C THR A 162 -12.73 28.89 -1.30
N THR A 163 -13.96 28.86 -0.79
CA THR A 163 -14.80 30.04 -0.70
C THR A 163 -14.06 31.05 0.18
N HIS A 164 -13.57 32.10 -0.47
CA HIS A 164 -12.97 33.26 0.16
C HIS A 164 -13.99 33.90 1.10
N VAL A 165 -13.93 33.58 2.39
CA VAL A 165 -14.66 34.33 3.42
C VAL A 165 -13.88 35.63 3.62
N LYS A 166 -14.46 36.75 3.17
CA LYS A 166 -14.00 38.10 3.50
C LYS A 166 -14.12 38.29 5.01
N GLY A 167 -13.00 38.11 5.72
CA GLY A 167 -12.85 38.55 7.11
C GLY A 167 -12.54 40.04 7.13
N ASN A 168 -13.45 40.84 7.69
CA ASN A 168 -13.23 42.24 8.02
C ASN A 168 -12.03 42.36 8.98
N GLY A 169 -10.97 43.04 8.54
CA GLY A 169 -9.86 43.41 9.41
C GLY A 169 -10.21 44.64 10.27
N PRO A 170 -9.75 44.71 11.53
CA PRO A 170 -9.77 45.96 12.27
C PRO A 170 -8.61 46.87 11.85
N THR A 171 -8.98 48.07 11.44
CA THR A 171 -8.13 49.23 11.13
C THR A 171 -7.22 49.55 12.30
N ARG A 172 -5.89 49.49 12.11
CA ARG A 172 -4.93 50.11 13.03
C ARG A 172 -4.48 51.43 12.44
N ALA A 173 -4.96 52.51 13.05
CA ALA A 173 -4.56 53.87 12.77
C ALA A 173 -3.08 54.08 13.09
N ALA A 174 -2.39 54.79 12.20
CA ALA A 174 -1.13 55.45 12.44
C ALA A 174 -1.35 56.63 13.41
N LEU A 175 -0.38 56.86 14.30
CA LEU A 175 0.00 58.11 14.98
C LEU A 175 1.35 57.76 15.64
N ALA A 176 2.46 58.21 15.05
CA ALA A 176 3.18 59.46 15.35
C ALA A 176 4.31 59.20 16.37
#